data_AF-A0A6G7PXZ4-F1
#
_entry.id   AF-A0A6G7PXZ4-F1
#
_cell.length_a   1.000
_cell.length_b   1.000
_cell.length_c   1.000
_cell.angle_alpha   90.00
_cell.angle_beta   90.00
_cell.angle_gamma   90.00
#
_symmetry.space_group_name_H-M   'P 1'
#
loop_
_entity.id
_entity.type
_entity.pdbx_description
1 polymer ?
#
loop_
_entity_poly.entity_id
_entity_poly.type
_entity_poly.pdbx_seq_one_letter_code
_entity_poly.pdbx_strand_id
1 'polypeptide(L)'
;MRASLRRIYVLTIKELLQLVRDTALIVATVYLFLVDVYIAGSGVSISLRNTLLMGLDHDRSHHSRELMARFTSPYFIYAGEVARSQEAIRLLERGEAMVVLDIPEGFEADIASGRGTEVQMLVDTSNSAIGFLAASYGGQIVATFSQDQAFERLGLKDEDLEKLPLIINRERIWFNPNQREPWFMSVSELLTVITLLTMLLPAAAMVREKERGTIEQLLVSPLGPLEIMFSKVLAMTGVILVGTAASIGFVLEPIFKVPLRGSLPLFFLATALYVFTSCGYGLFIATLARNLAQVGLLTIIAIAPIIFLSGTWTPPEAMPFWLRELMVFSPLHYYILITYGIFLKGVGLRTLWPEFLGMITLGLAIFAFGAYRFRRQF
;
A
#
# COMPACT_ATOMS: atom_id res chain seq x y z
N MET A 1 -31.53 -7.46 -30.41
CA MET A 1 -30.06 -7.47 -30.18
C MET A 1 -29.30 -6.36 -30.90
N ARG A 2 -29.32 -6.26 -32.25
CA ARG A 2 -28.54 -5.22 -32.99
C ARG A 2 -28.87 -3.77 -32.62
N ALA A 3 -30.14 -3.44 -32.39
CA ALA A 3 -30.55 -2.09 -31.97
C ALA A 3 -30.07 -1.73 -30.54
N SER A 4 -30.04 -2.70 -29.62
CA SER A 4 -29.58 -2.52 -28.24
C SER A 4 -28.07 -2.27 -28.18
N LEU A 5 -27.27 -3.05 -28.92
CA LEU A 5 -25.82 -2.82 -29.02
C LEU A 5 -25.48 -1.45 -29.61
N ARG A 6 -26.23 -1.01 -30.62
CA ARG A 6 -26.07 0.34 -31.20
C ARG A 6 -26.39 1.43 -30.18
N ARG A 7 -27.44 1.25 -29.37
CA ARG A 7 -27.79 2.20 -28.29
C ARG A 7 -26.70 2.28 -27.23
N ILE A 8 -26.21 1.13 -26.76
CA ILE A 8 -25.11 1.07 -25.79
C ILE A 8 -23.89 1.81 -26.34
N TYR A 9 -23.48 1.53 -27.58
CA TYR A 9 -22.34 2.19 -28.21
C TYR A 9 -22.50 3.73 -28.28
N VAL A 10 -23.65 4.21 -28.75
CA VAL A 10 -23.93 5.65 -28.84
C VAL A 10 -23.94 6.30 -27.46
N LEU A 11 -24.53 5.64 -26.46
CA LEU A 11 -24.51 6.10 -25.07
C LEU A 11 -23.09 6.12 -24.51
N THR A 12 -22.27 5.11 -24.78
CA THR A 12 -20.86 5.07 -24.35
C THR A 12 -20.11 6.28 -24.89
N ILE A 13 -20.30 6.62 -26.17
CA ILE A 13 -19.72 7.83 -26.76
C ILE A 13 -20.25 9.09 -26.09
N LYS A 14 -21.56 9.16 -25.81
CA LYS A 14 -22.17 10.29 -25.08
C LYS A 14 -21.47 10.51 -23.73
N GLU A 15 -21.31 9.46 -22.94
CA GLU A 15 -20.67 9.52 -21.61
C GLU A 15 -19.20 9.97 -21.72
N LEU A 16 -18.45 9.44 -22.69
CA LEU A 16 -17.07 9.87 -22.94
C LEU A 16 -16.98 11.35 -23.32
N LEU A 17 -17.85 11.83 -24.22
CA LEU A 17 -17.88 13.23 -24.62
C LEU A 17 -18.31 14.15 -23.47
N GLN A 18 -19.23 13.70 -22.61
CA GLN A 18 -19.63 14.45 -21.42
C GLN A 18 -18.48 14.60 -20.43
N LEU A 19 -17.70 13.53 -20.20
CA LEU A 19 -16.51 13.58 -19.37
C LEU A 19 -15.45 14.49 -19.99
N VAL A 20 -15.18 14.35 -21.29
CA VAL A 20 -14.16 15.16 -22.00
C VAL A 20 -14.50 16.66 -22.03
N ARG A 21 -15.77 17.03 -21.87
CA ARG A 21 -16.19 18.43 -21.75
C ARG A 21 -16.16 18.96 -20.33
N ASP A 22 -15.95 18.09 -19.35
CA ASP A 22 -15.84 18.47 -17.96
C ASP A 22 -14.38 18.64 -17.54
N THR A 23 -13.91 19.88 -17.66
CA THR A 23 -12.55 20.25 -17.32
C THR A 23 -12.18 19.84 -15.90
N ALA A 24 -13.09 19.96 -14.94
CA ALA A 24 -12.79 19.64 -13.54
C ALA A 24 -12.52 18.13 -13.35
N LEU A 25 -13.38 17.27 -13.91
CA LEU A 25 -13.19 15.82 -13.82
C LEU A 25 -11.98 15.33 -14.61
N ILE A 26 -11.69 15.91 -15.79
CA ILE A 26 -10.48 15.54 -16.55
C ILE A 26 -9.22 15.94 -15.78
N VAL A 27 -9.15 17.19 -15.31
CA VAL A 27 -7.98 17.67 -14.56
C VAL A 27 -7.77 16.80 -13.32
N ALA A 28 -8.84 16.49 -12.58
CA ALA A 28 -8.77 15.59 -11.44
C ALA A 28 -8.29 14.18 -11.85
N THR A 29 -8.82 13.62 -12.94
CA THR A 29 -8.44 12.30 -13.44
C THR A 29 -6.97 12.24 -13.84
N VAL A 30 -6.48 13.23 -14.59
CA VAL A 30 -5.07 13.33 -15.02
C VAL A 30 -4.16 13.52 -13.80
N TYR A 31 -4.56 14.39 -12.87
CA TYR A 31 -3.83 14.60 -11.62
C TYR A 31 -3.70 13.29 -10.83
N LEU A 32 -4.80 12.57 -10.63
CA LEU A 32 -4.80 11.32 -9.87
C LEU A 32 -3.96 10.23 -10.53
N PHE A 33 -4.06 10.04 -11.85
CA PHE A 33 -3.26 8.99 -12.51
C PHE A 33 -1.77 9.30 -12.61
N LEU A 34 -1.38 10.57 -12.64
CA LEU A 34 0.02 10.97 -12.87
C LEU A 34 0.67 11.56 -11.63
N VAL A 35 0.13 12.67 -11.13
CA VAL A 35 0.75 13.44 -10.05
C VAL A 35 0.60 12.74 -8.71
N ASP A 36 -0.59 12.24 -8.40
CA ASP A 36 -0.87 11.56 -7.14
C ASP A 36 -0.07 10.26 -7.01
N VAL A 37 -0.08 9.41 -8.06
CA VAL A 37 0.76 8.20 -8.14
C VAL A 37 2.25 8.54 -8.04
N TYR A 38 2.70 9.63 -8.66
CA TYR A 38 4.08 10.09 -8.53
C TYR A 38 4.41 10.52 -7.09
N ILE A 39 3.54 11.31 -6.44
CA ILE A 39 3.71 11.76 -5.06
C ILE A 39 3.76 10.54 -4.13
N ALA A 40 2.86 9.58 -4.28
CA ALA A 40 2.88 8.37 -3.46
C ALA A 40 4.14 7.52 -3.67
N GLY A 41 4.59 7.36 -4.92
CA GLY A 41 5.81 6.61 -5.23
C GLY A 41 7.11 7.31 -4.83
N SER A 42 7.13 8.64 -4.81
CA SER A 42 8.28 9.47 -4.41
C SER A 42 8.27 9.83 -2.93
N GLY A 43 7.13 9.66 -2.27
CA GLY A 43 6.85 10.07 -0.90
C GLY A 43 7.38 9.11 0.17
N VAL A 44 7.47 9.67 1.38
CA VAL A 44 7.89 9.12 2.68
C VAL A 44 8.21 7.62 2.68
N SER A 45 9.51 7.31 2.74
CA SER A 45 9.95 5.95 2.99
C SER A 45 9.59 5.52 4.41
N ILE A 46 8.91 4.38 4.56
CA ILE A 46 8.70 3.71 5.85
C ILE A 46 9.89 2.76 6.08
N SER A 47 11.10 3.28 5.91
CA SER A 47 12.33 2.59 6.29
C SER A 47 13.07 3.40 7.34
N LEU A 48 13.67 2.67 8.27
CA LEU A 48 14.64 3.23 9.18
C LEU A 48 15.87 3.65 8.36
N ARG A 49 16.17 4.95 8.33
CA ARG A 49 17.35 5.49 7.67
C ARG A 49 17.95 6.59 8.50
N ASN A 50 19.24 6.49 8.76
CA ASN A 50 20.04 7.53 9.41
C ASN A 50 19.45 8.00 10.74
N THR A 51 18.88 7.08 11.51
CA THR A 51 18.24 7.38 12.79
C THR A 51 19.30 7.75 13.82
N LEU A 52 19.15 8.92 14.45
CA LEU A 52 20.09 9.40 15.45
C LEU A 52 20.02 8.52 16.70
N LEU A 53 21.15 7.91 17.03
CA LEU A 53 21.36 7.10 18.21
C LEU A 53 22.36 7.79 19.14
N MET A 54 22.00 7.89 20.41
CA MET A 54 22.88 8.37 21.48
C MET A 54 23.26 7.21 22.40
N GLY A 55 24.53 7.15 22.79
CA GLY A 55 25.00 6.21 23.81
C GLY A 55 24.89 6.81 25.20
N LEU A 56 24.40 6.06 26.17
CA LEU A 56 24.53 6.33 27.60
C LEU A 56 25.40 5.20 28.16
N ASP A 57 26.72 5.44 28.18
CA ASP A 57 27.71 4.44 28.57
C ASP A 57 28.18 4.68 30.01
N HIS A 58 27.63 3.89 30.93
CA HIS A 58 28.02 3.93 32.33
C HIS A 58 29.33 3.18 32.61
N ASP A 59 29.71 2.22 31.75
CA ASP A 59 30.88 1.34 31.95
C ASP A 59 32.16 1.94 31.34
N ARG A 60 32.04 2.64 30.21
CA ARG A 60 33.13 3.27 29.45
C ARG A 60 34.26 2.31 29.07
N SER A 61 33.91 1.05 28.86
CA SER A 61 34.83 -0.05 28.56
C SER A 61 35.13 -0.20 27.07
N HIS A 62 35.98 -1.18 26.74
CA HIS A 62 36.21 -1.56 25.36
C HIS A 62 34.94 -2.17 24.74
N HIS A 63 34.31 -3.13 25.43
CA HIS A 63 33.12 -3.82 24.93
C HIS A 63 31.89 -2.90 24.80
N SER A 64 31.72 -1.90 25.67
CA SER A 64 30.63 -0.92 25.53
C SER A 64 30.79 -0.09 24.25
N ARG A 65 32.01 0.41 23.98
CA ARG A 65 32.34 1.15 22.75
C ARG A 65 32.21 0.29 21.49
N GLU A 66 32.62 -0.97 21.56
CA GLU A 66 32.46 -1.92 20.45
C GLU A 66 30.99 -2.14 20.11
N LEU A 67 30.13 -2.38 21.11
CA LEU A 67 28.69 -2.53 20.89
C LEU A 67 28.10 -1.28 20.25
N MET A 68 28.41 -0.08 20.76
CA MET A 68 27.93 1.18 20.20
C MET A 68 28.41 1.37 18.75
N ALA A 69 29.66 1.02 18.43
CA ALA A 69 30.24 1.14 17.11
C ALA A 69 29.57 0.25 16.04
N ARG A 70 28.83 -0.80 16.44
CA ARG A 70 28.09 -1.67 15.52
C ARG A 70 26.81 -1.00 14.98
N PHE A 71 26.32 0.04 15.64
CA PHE A 71 25.19 0.84 15.16
C PHE A 71 25.65 1.77 14.04
N THR A 72 25.49 1.33 12.80
CA THR A 72 26.06 1.97 11.62
C THR A 72 25.02 2.34 10.56
N SER A 73 25.48 3.17 9.60
CA SER A 73 24.75 3.51 8.38
C SER A 73 24.47 2.22 7.57
N PRO A 74 23.30 2.08 6.91
CA PRO A 74 22.30 3.11 6.61
C PRO A 74 21.23 3.34 7.68
N TYR A 75 21.20 2.54 8.75
CA TYR A 75 20.08 2.51 9.69
C TYR A 75 20.24 3.50 10.84
N PHE A 76 21.44 3.55 11.43
CA PHE A 76 21.72 4.39 12.58
C PHE A 76 22.87 5.35 12.29
N ILE A 77 22.82 6.53 12.91
CA ILE A 77 23.95 7.44 13.00
C ILE A 77 24.25 7.60 14.49
N TYR A 78 25.44 7.17 14.90
CA TYR A 78 25.93 7.41 16.24
C TYR A 78 26.25 8.90 16.40
N ALA A 79 25.46 9.60 17.22
CA ALA A 79 25.52 11.04 17.39
C ALA A 79 26.38 11.47 18.61
N GLY A 80 26.85 10.50 19.40
CA GLY A 80 27.73 10.73 20.54
C GLY A 80 27.22 10.08 21.83
N GLU A 81 27.86 10.46 22.94
CA GLU A 81 27.57 9.95 24.28
C GLU A 81 26.94 11.01 25.16
N VAL A 82 26.04 10.57 26.04
CA VAL A 82 25.38 11.38 27.04
C VAL A 82 25.82 10.90 28.42
N ALA A 83 26.11 11.83 29.33
CA ALA A 83 26.67 11.47 30.63
C ALA A 83 25.62 11.11 31.69
N ARG A 84 24.34 11.49 31.48
CA ARG A 84 23.28 11.35 32.49
C ARG A 84 21.97 10.87 31.87
N SER A 85 21.30 9.92 32.51
CA SER A 85 20.01 9.38 32.04
C SER A 85 18.93 10.46 31.87
N GLN A 86 18.89 11.46 32.74
CA GLN A 86 17.94 12.58 32.62
C GLN A 86 18.15 13.40 31.35
N GLU A 87 19.40 13.55 30.91
CA GLU A 87 19.73 14.26 29.68
C GLU A 87 19.38 13.41 28.46
N ALA A 88 19.61 12.10 28.52
CA ALA A 88 19.23 11.17 27.47
C ALA A 88 17.71 11.16 27.22
N ILE A 89 16.90 11.19 28.28
CA ILE A 89 15.44 11.34 28.17
C ILE A 89 15.06 12.68 27.54
N ARG A 90 15.71 13.78 27.92
CA ARG A 90 15.44 15.11 27.32
C ARG A 90 15.76 15.14 25.82
N LEU A 91 16.78 14.43 25.37
CA LEU A 91 17.12 14.34 23.94
C LEU A 91 16.05 13.59 23.15
N LEU A 92 15.48 12.53 23.72
CA LEU A 92 14.31 11.85 23.15
C LEU A 92 13.09 12.79 23.13
N GLU A 93 12.79 13.47 24.24
CA GLU A 93 11.65 14.40 24.34
C GLU A 93 11.74 15.57 23.34
N ARG A 94 12.94 16.00 22.98
CA ARG A 94 13.18 17.08 22.00
C ARG A 94 13.28 16.60 20.56
N GLY A 95 13.29 15.28 20.33
CA GLY A 95 13.54 14.69 19.00
C GLY A 95 14.96 14.92 18.48
N GLU A 96 15.92 15.25 19.36
CA GLU A 96 17.34 15.40 19.03
C GLU A 96 18.04 14.02 18.95
N ALA A 97 17.45 13.00 19.56
CA ALA A 97 17.75 11.60 19.37
C ALA A 97 16.44 10.82 19.21
N MET A 98 16.44 9.76 18.42
CA MET A 98 15.30 8.85 18.33
C MET A 98 15.54 7.57 19.12
N VAL A 99 16.81 7.19 19.31
CA VAL A 99 17.21 6.02 20.09
C VAL A 99 18.28 6.41 21.11
N VAL A 100 18.14 5.92 22.33
CA VAL A 100 19.19 5.94 23.35
C VAL A 100 19.52 4.50 23.71
N LEU A 101 20.80 4.15 23.65
CA LEU A 101 21.32 2.87 24.13
C LEU A 101 21.96 3.07 25.50
N ASP A 102 21.35 2.51 26.55
CA ASP A 102 21.81 2.58 27.93
C ASP A 102 22.55 1.28 28.31
N ILE A 103 23.86 1.42 28.54
CA ILE A 103 24.77 0.33 28.89
C ILE A 103 25.11 0.45 30.39
N PRO A 104 24.82 -0.58 31.21
CA PRO A 104 24.98 -0.51 32.66
C PRO A 104 26.44 -0.52 33.11
N GLU A 105 26.69 -0.09 34.35
CA GLU A 105 28.00 -0.25 35.00
C GLU A 105 28.37 -1.73 35.14
N GLY A 106 29.65 -2.08 34.91
CA GLY A 106 30.14 -3.45 35.06
C GLY A 106 29.88 -4.34 33.83
N PHE A 107 29.42 -3.78 32.72
CA PHE A 107 29.15 -4.49 31.47
C PHE A 107 30.34 -5.35 30.99
N GLU A 108 31.55 -4.78 30.93
CA GLU A 108 32.77 -5.53 30.57
C GLU A 108 33.10 -6.61 31.60
N ALA A 109 32.94 -6.33 32.89
CA ALA A 109 33.20 -7.31 33.94
C ALA A 109 32.23 -8.50 33.89
N ASP A 110 30.96 -8.26 33.56
CA ASP A 110 29.96 -9.30 33.41
C ASP A 110 30.20 -10.15 32.16
N ILE A 111 30.51 -9.53 31.02
CA ILE A 111 30.90 -10.25 29.79
C ILE A 111 32.17 -11.09 30.02
N ALA A 112 33.22 -10.48 30.59
CA ALA A 112 34.49 -11.15 30.87
C ALA A 112 34.33 -12.29 31.90
N SER A 113 33.39 -12.18 32.83
CA SER A 113 33.09 -13.24 33.80
C SER A 113 32.07 -14.27 33.30
N GLY A 114 31.40 -14.02 32.17
CA GLY A 114 30.43 -14.92 31.54
C GLY A 114 29.06 -14.88 32.22
N ARG A 115 28.79 -13.80 32.94
CA ARG A 115 27.47 -13.50 33.46
C ARG A 115 26.66 -12.81 32.36
N GLY A 116 25.35 -13.04 32.37
CA GLY A 116 24.44 -12.27 31.52
C GLY A 116 24.38 -10.82 32.00
N THR A 117 24.25 -9.89 31.06
CA THR A 117 24.07 -8.46 31.31
C THR A 117 22.96 -7.94 30.40
N GLU A 118 22.28 -6.88 30.82
CA GLU A 118 21.13 -6.31 30.11
C GLU A 118 21.49 -4.92 29.60
N VAL A 119 21.26 -4.67 28.32
CA VAL A 119 21.38 -3.34 27.71
C VAL A 119 19.97 -2.84 27.44
N GLN A 120 19.67 -1.60 27.81
CA GLN A 120 18.37 -1.00 27.58
C GLN A 120 18.41 -0.13 26.31
N MET A 121 17.37 -0.25 25.49
CA MET A 121 17.16 0.62 24.34
C MET A 121 15.89 1.42 24.55
N LEU A 122 16.03 2.74 24.70
CA LEU A 122 14.92 3.68 24.75
C LEU A 122 14.67 4.21 23.33
N VAL A 123 13.45 4.04 22.83
CA VAL A 123 13.10 4.41 21.45
C VAL A 123 11.92 5.37 21.48
N ASP A 124 12.03 6.50 20.80
CA ASP A 124 10.90 7.37 20.51
C ASP A 124 9.99 6.69 19.47
N THR A 125 8.82 6.24 19.93
CA THR A 125 7.80 5.60 19.09
C THR A 125 6.66 6.55 18.71
N SER A 126 6.86 7.87 18.77
CA SER A 126 5.91 8.87 18.28
C SER A 126 5.52 8.60 16.82
N ASN A 127 6.47 8.09 16.03
CA ASN A 127 6.18 7.33 14.81
C ASN A 127 6.35 5.84 15.09
N SER A 128 5.24 5.13 15.28
CA SER A 128 5.26 3.72 15.71
C SER A 128 5.92 2.78 14.69
N ALA A 129 5.77 3.05 13.39
CA ALA A 129 6.35 2.20 12.35
C ALA A 129 7.88 2.29 12.35
N ILE A 130 8.43 3.51 12.38
CA ILE A 130 9.89 3.72 12.40
C ILE A 130 10.47 3.29 13.75
N GLY A 131 9.78 3.59 14.86
CA GLY A 131 10.21 3.17 16.20
C GLY A 131 10.29 1.65 16.34
N PHE A 132 9.31 0.90 15.80
CA PHE A 132 9.36 -0.55 15.80
C PHE A 132 10.54 -1.09 14.98
N LEU A 133 10.83 -0.51 13.81
CA LEU A 133 12.00 -0.88 13.01
C LEU A 133 13.31 -0.61 13.76
N ALA A 134 13.41 0.55 14.45
CA ALA A 134 14.57 0.90 15.27
C ALA A 134 14.82 -0.13 16.38
N ALA A 135 13.78 -0.48 17.13
CA ALA A 135 13.86 -1.49 18.18
C ALA A 135 14.23 -2.88 17.61
N SER A 136 13.64 -3.28 16.48
CA SER A 136 13.92 -4.57 15.85
C SER A 136 15.35 -4.68 15.35
N TYR A 137 15.84 -3.67 14.62
CA TYR A 137 17.21 -3.68 14.09
C TYR A 137 18.24 -3.55 15.20
N GLY A 138 17.95 -2.70 16.19
CA GLY A 138 18.77 -2.57 17.39
C GLY A 138 18.89 -3.88 18.17
N GLY A 139 17.77 -4.57 18.38
CA GLY A 139 17.76 -5.89 19.01
C GLY A 139 18.57 -6.94 18.25
N GLN A 140 18.53 -6.93 16.91
CA GLN A 140 19.36 -7.82 16.08
C GLN A 140 20.86 -7.52 16.22
N ILE A 141 21.25 -6.25 16.28
CA ILE A 141 22.65 -5.84 16.49
C ILE A 141 23.16 -6.31 17.86
N VAL A 142 22.39 -6.09 18.93
CA VAL A 142 22.74 -6.53 20.29
C VAL A 142 22.82 -8.06 20.36
N ALA A 143 21.88 -8.77 19.73
CA ALA A 143 21.90 -10.23 19.69
C ALA A 143 23.14 -10.77 18.96
N THR A 144 23.53 -10.15 17.84
CA THR A 144 24.73 -10.53 17.09
C THR A 144 26.00 -10.26 17.90
N PHE A 145 26.08 -9.10 18.56
CA PHE A 145 27.18 -8.81 19.49
C PHE A 145 27.28 -9.84 20.61
N SER A 146 26.15 -10.17 21.25
CA SER A 146 26.13 -11.18 22.31
C SER A 146 26.60 -12.56 21.83
N GLN A 147 26.30 -12.93 20.58
CA GLN A 147 26.79 -14.18 19.99
C GLN A 147 28.30 -14.15 19.77
N ASP A 148 28.83 -13.06 19.23
CA ASP A 148 30.27 -12.91 19.00
C ASP A 148 31.07 -12.97 20.32
N GLN A 149 30.60 -12.30 21.36
CA GLN A 149 31.22 -12.35 22.69
C GLN A 149 31.19 -13.76 23.29
N ALA A 150 30.11 -14.52 23.08
CA ALA A 150 30.04 -15.90 23.51
C ALA A 150 31.03 -16.80 22.78
N PHE A 151 31.25 -16.58 21.48
CA PHE A 151 32.23 -17.30 20.68
C PHE A 151 33.67 -16.99 21.08
N GLU A 152 33.99 -15.72 21.27
CA GLU A 152 35.34 -15.28 21.70
C GLU A 152 35.70 -15.90 23.05
N ARG A 153 34.77 -15.94 24.00
CA ARG A 153 34.96 -16.56 25.31
C ARG A 153 35.27 -18.06 25.23
N LEU A 154 34.66 -18.77 24.28
CA LEU A 154 34.93 -20.18 24.06
C LEU A 154 36.30 -20.42 23.39
N GLY A 155 37.06 -19.35 23.10
CA GLY A 155 38.35 -19.40 22.43
C GLY A 155 38.23 -19.79 20.96
N LEU A 156 37.02 -19.70 20.40
CA LEU A 156 36.72 -20.09 19.02
C LEU A 156 37.17 -18.94 18.12
N LYS A 157 38.17 -19.22 17.29
CA LYS A 157 38.61 -18.29 16.24
C LYS A 157 37.69 -18.42 15.03
N ASP A 158 37.75 -17.47 14.10
CA ASP A 158 36.99 -17.53 12.84
C ASP A 158 37.14 -18.89 12.11
N GLU A 159 38.35 -19.48 12.12
CA GLU A 159 38.63 -20.79 11.55
C GLU A 159 37.91 -21.96 12.26
N ASP A 160 37.59 -21.81 13.54
CA ASP A 160 36.84 -22.80 14.33
C ASP A 160 35.33 -22.55 14.20
N LEU A 161 34.90 -21.30 14.01
CA LEU A 161 33.52 -20.93 13.70
C LEU A 161 33.07 -21.54 12.36
N GLU A 162 33.95 -21.60 11.36
CA GLU A 162 33.65 -22.30 10.09
C GLU A 162 33.43 -23.82 10.25
N LYS A 163 34.00 -24.43 11.30
CA LYS A 163 33.87 -25.87 11.60
C LYS A 163 32.68 -26.18 12.49
N LEU A 164 32.13 -25.17 13.18
CA LEU A 164 30.92 -25.34 13.95
C LEU A 164 29.72 -25.57 13.02
N PRO A 165 28.73 -26.36 13.44
CA PRO A 165 27.47 -26.48 12.72
C PRO A 165 26.64 -25.20 12.89
N LEU A 166 27.12 -24.08 12.35
CA LEU A 166 26.42 -22.81 12.35
C LEU A 166 25.25 -22.86 11.36
N ILE A 167 24.07 -22.49 11.85
CA ILE A 167 22.90 -22.31 11.00
C ILE A 167 23.00 -20.93 10.36
N ILE A 168 23.56 -20.87 9.17
CA ILE A 168 23.66 -19.62 8.41
C ILE A 168 22.32 -19.39 7.69
N ASN A 169 21.59 -18.37 8.11
CA ASN A 169 20.40 -17.92 7.40
C ASN A 169 20.79 -17.22 6.09
N ARG A 170 20.75 -17.95 4.97
CA ARG A 170 20.96 -17.39 3.63
C ARG A 170 19.65 -16.89 3.06
N GLU A 171 19.34 -15.63 3.34
CA GLU A 171 18.13 -14.99 2.82
C GLU A 171 18.24 -14.66 1.34
N ARG A 172 17.15 -14.90 0.60
CA ARG A 172 17.02 -14.53 -0.81
C ARG A 172 15.71 -13.79 -1.05
N ILE A 173 15.83 -12.54 -1.48
CA ILE A 173 14.68 -11.69 -1.79
C ILE A 173 14.31 -11.85 -3.29
N TRP A 174 13.20 -12.53 -3.57
CA TRP A 174 12.88 -13.01 -4.92
C TRP A 174 12.33 -11.96 -5.89
N PHE A 175 11.59 -10.95 -5.42
CA PHE A 175 10.82 -10.09 -6.32
C PHE A 175 11.20 -8.61 -6.30
N ASN A 176 11.82 -8.15 -5.19
CA ASN A 176 12.37 -6.80 -5.03
C ASN A 176 13.77 -6.87 -4.39
N PRO A 177 14.79 -7.39 -5.10
CA PRO A 177 16.11 -7.66 -4.51
C PRO A 177 16.81 -6.40 -3.99
N ASN A 178 16.51 -5.25 -4.60
CA ASN A 178 17.03 -3.94 -4.20
C ASN A 178 16.15 -3.24 -3.15
N GLN A 179 15.10 -3.90 -2.66
CA GLN A 179 14.16 -3.39 -1.66
C GLN A 179 13.66 -1.96 -1.96
N ARG A 180 13.36 -1.69 -3.23
CA ARG A 180 12.85 -0.39 -3.68
C ARG A 180 11.41 -0.22 -3.23
N GLU A 181 11.21 0.52 -2.15
CA GLU A 181 9.88 0.92 -1.64
C GLU A 181 8.99 1.60 -2.69
N PRO A 182 9.50 2.47 -3.60
CA PRO A 182 8.67 3.10 -4.61
C PRO A 182 7.88 2.13 -5.50
N TRP A 183 8.35 0.88 -5.65
CA TRP A 183 7.62 -0.14 -6.40
C TRP A 183 6.31 -0.53 -5.72
N PHE A 184 6.33 -0.67 -4.40
CA PHE A 184 5.12 -1.02 -3.64
C PHE A 184 4.16 0.18 -3.59
N MET A 185 4.67 1.36 -3.24
CA MET A 185 3.87 2.56 -3.03
C MET A 185 3.19 3.03 -4.32
N SER A 186 3.93 3.17 -5.42
CA SER A 186 3.35 3.64 -6.70
C SER A 186 2.31 2.69 -7.27
N VAL A 187 2.54 1.37 -7.19
CA VAL A 187 1.58 0.36 -7.67
C VAL A 187 0.34 0.35 -6.78
N SER A 188 0.51 0.36 -5.46
CA SER A 188 -0.63 0.42 -4.52
C SER A 188 -1.49 1.67 -4.72
N GLU A 189 -0.85 2.82 -4.95
CA GLU A 189 -1.56 4.07 -5.20
C GLU A 189 -2.32 4.02 -6.52
N LEU A 190 -1.72 3.50 -7.60
CA LEU A 190 -2.42 3.32 -8.87
C LEU A 190 -3.70 2.50 -8.69
N LEU A 191 -3.67 1.41 -7.92
CA LEU A 191 -4.86 0.59 -7.66
C LEU A 191 -5.90 1.34 -6.81
N THR A 192 -5.45 2.17 -5.87
CA THR A 192 -6.30 3.03 -5.05
C THR A 192 -6.98 4.11 -5.88
N VAL A 193 -6.25 4.80 -6.74
CA VAL A 193 -6.77 5.77 -7.72
C VAL A 193 -7.79 5.14 -8.67
N ILE A 194 -7.49 3.94 -9.20
CA ILE A 194 -8.42 3.18 -10.04
C ILE A 194 -9.72 2.90 -9.26
N THR A 195 -9.61 2.51 -7.99
CA THR A 195 -10.77 2.25 -7.13
C THR A 195 -11.61 3.51 -6.93
N LEU A 196 -10.95 4.62 -6.56
CA LEU A 196 -11.58 5.91 -6.36
C LEU A 196 -12.35 6.35 -7.60
N LEU A 197 -11.70 6.35 -8.77
CA LEU A 197 -12.32 6.80 -10.01
C LEU A 197 -13.43 5.87 -10.51
N THR A 198 -13.29 4.56 -10.29
CA THR A 198 -14.35 3.60 -10.64
C THR A 198 -15.63 3.85 -9.87
N MET A 199 -15.53 4.30 -8.61
CA MET A 199 -16.70 4.61 -7.79
C MET A 199 -17.20 6.04 -8.06
N LEU A 200 -16.27 6.99 -8.16
CA LEU A 200 -16.56 8.42 -8.25
C LEU A 200 -17.16 8.82 -9.60
N LEU A 201 -16.57 8.40 -10.73
CA LEU A 201 -16.97 8.89 -12.05
C LEU A 201 -18.40 8.49 -12.44
N PRO A 202 -18.84 7.21 -12.30
CA PRO A 202 -20.23 6.84 -12.58
C PRO A 202 -21.20 7.59 -11.66
N ALA A 203 -20.85 7.74 -10.38
CA ALA A 203 -21.69 8.42 -9.41
C ALA A 203 -21.85 9.91 -9.71
N ALA A 204 -20.75 10.58 -10.05
CA ALA A 204 -20.74 11.99 -10.42
C ALA A 204 -21.53 12.25 -11.71
N ALA A 205 -21.37 11.38 -12.72
CA ALA A 205 -22.13 11.47 -13.96
C ALA A 205 -23.64 11.39 -13.71
N MET A 206 -24.09 10.44 -12.88
CA MET A 206 -25.51 10.27 -12.54
C MET A 206 -26.07 11.44 -11.73
N VAL A 207 -25.35 11.89 -10.70
CA VAL A 207 -25.84 13.00 -9.86
C VAL A 207 -25.89 14.31 -10.63
N ARG A 208 -25.01 14.52 -11.61
CA ARG A 208 -25.15 15.66 -12.53
C ARG A 208 -26.38 15.60 -13.41
N GLU A 209 -26.74 14.42 -13.89
CA GLU A 209 -28.01 14.25 -14.61
C GLU A 209 -29.20 14.63 -13.70
N LYS A 210 -29.10 14.34 -12.40
CA LYS A 210 -30.11 14.72 -11.38
C LYS A 210 -30.16 16.23 -11.15
N GLU A 211 -29.01 16.86 -10.92
CA GLU A 211 -28.89 18.31 -10.71
C GLU A 211 -29.36 19.11 -11.92
N ARG A 212 -29.14 18.60 -13.14
CA ARG A 212 -29.56 19.24 -14.40
C ARG A 212 -31.00 18.91 -14.80
N GLY A 213 -31.70 18.06 -14.05
CA GLY A 213 -33.08 17.66 -14.35
C GLY A 213 -33.22 16.76 -15.59
N THR A 214 -32.12 16.21 -16.13
CA THR A 214 -32.17 15.37 -17.35
C THR A 214 -32.54 13.92 -17.06
N ILE A 215 -32.70 13.53 -15.79
CA ILE A 215 -33.13 12.18 -15.40
C ILE A 215 -34.54 11.88 -15.90
N GLU A 216 -35.48 12.82 -15.81
CA GLU A 216 -36.86 12.61 -16.28
C GLU A 216 -36.90 12.34 -17.79
N GLN A 217 -36.01 12.99 -18.55
CA GLN A 217 -35.84 12.75 -19.99
C GLN A 217 -35.26 11.36 -20.28
N LEU A 218 -34.38 10.85 -19.42
CA LEU A 218 -33.87 9.48 -19.53
C LEU A 218 -34.97 8.45 -19.23
N LEU A 219 -35.86 8.72 -18.27
CA LEU A 219 -36.95 7.82 -17.88
C LEU A 219 -38.02 7.66 -18.96
N VAL A 220 -38.31 8.71 -19.73
CA VAL A 220 -39.27 8.66 -20.85
C VAL A 220 -38.63 8.24 -22.18
N SER A 221 -37.30 8.09 -22.21
CA SER A 221 -36.60 7.60 -23.40
C SER A 221 -36.83 6.09 -23.57
N PRO A 222 -36.81 5.55 -24.81
CA PRO A 222 -37.02 4.13 -25.04
C PRO A 222 -35.79 3.26 -24.65
N LEU A 223 -34.94 3.73 -23.73
CA LEU A 223 -33.69 3.10 -23.30
C LEU A 223 -33.94 2.18 -22.10
N GLY A 224 -33.37 0.99 -22.13
CA GLY A 224 -33.43 0.08 -20.98
C GLY A 224 -32.46 0.52 -19.86
N PRO A 225 -32.79 0.35 -18.56
CA PRO A 225 -31.90 0.67 -17.45
C PRO A 225 -30.52 -0.02 -17.55
N LEU A 226 -30.48 -1.26 -18.04
CA LEU A 226 -29.23 -1.98 -18.28
C LEU A 226 -28.42 -1.36 -19.44
N GLU A 227 -29.07 -0.85 -20.48
CA GLU A 227 -28.36 -0.22 -21.61
C GLU A 227 -27.63 1.05 -21.12
N ILE A 228 -28.30 1.84 -20.25
CA ILE A 228 -27.73 3.02 -19.61
C ILE A 228 -26.56 2.61 -18.71
N MET A 229 -26.76 1.64 -17.82
CA MET A 229 -25.73 1.16 -16.90
C MET A 229 -24.49 0.62 -17.62
N PHE A 230 -24.67 -0.28 -18.60
CA PHE A 230 -23.55 -0.86 -19.34
C PHE A 230 -22.77 0.19 -20.14
N SER A 231 -23.48 1.18 -20.71
CA SER A 231 -22.80 2.25 -21.45
C SER A 231 -21.89 3.10 -20.56
N LYS A 232 -22.35 3.42 -19.33
CA LYS A 232 -21.52 4.09 -18.31
C LYS A 232 -20.34 3.24 -17.89
N VAL A 233 -20.55 1.95 -17.58
CA VAL A 233 -19.44 1.05 -17.24
C VAL A 233 -18.39 1.03 -18.36
N LEU A 234 -18.80 0.82 -19.61
CA LEU A 234 -17.89 0.78 -20.76
C LEU A 234 -17.13 2.08 -20.96
N ALA A 235 -17.80 3.23 -20.81
CA ALA A 235 -17.16 4.54 -20.92
C ALA A 235 -16.10 4.73 -19.81
N MET A 236 -16.45 4.42 -18.56
CA MET A 236 -15.53 4.55 -17.43
C MET A 236 -14.38 3.55 -17.50
N THR A 237 -14.63 2.32 -17.98
CA THR A 237 -13.56 1.36 -18.28
C THR A 237 -12.58 1.96 -19.28
N GLY A 238 -13.04 2.55 -20.38
CA GLY A 238 -12.15 3.20 -21.35
C GLY A 238 -11.27 4.29 -20.73
N VAL A 239 -11.86 5.18 -19.93
CA VAL A 239 -11.16 6.27 -19.25
C VAL A 239 -10.10 5.73 -18.29
N ILE A 240 -10.47 4.75 -17.47
CA ILE A 240 -9.59 4.16 -16.47
C ILE A 240 -8.45 3.39 -17.13
N LEU A 241 -8.72 2.64 -18.20
CA LEU A 241 -7.66 1.93 -18.93
C LEU A 241 -6.67 2.92 -19.56
N VAL A 242 -7.14 4.02 -20.15
CA VAL A 242 -6.27 5.07 -20.70
C VAL A 242 -5.44 5.73 -19.61
N GLY A 243 -6.06 6.12 -18.49
CA GLY A 243 -5.37 6.71 -17.35
C GLY A 243 -4.34 5.76 -16.73
N THR A 244 -4.69 4.48 -16.63
CA THR A 244 -3.79 3.42 -16.14
C THR A 244 -2.60 3.24 -17.09
N ALA A 245 -2.84 3.21 -18.40
CA ALA A 245 -1.77 3.14 -19.41
C ALA A 245 -0.85 4.35 -19.34
N ALA A 246 -1.41 5.55 -19.14
CA ALA A 246 -0.64 6.77 -18.94
C ALA A 246 0.20 6.70 -17.66
N SER A 247 -0.37 6.26 -16.53
CA SER A 247 0.37 6.10 -15.28
C SER A 247 1.53 5.10 -15.43
N ILE A 248 1.30 3.97 -16.10
CA ILE A 248 2.34 2.99 -16.39
C ILE A 248 3.45 3.61 -17.25
N GLY A 249 3.07 4.23 -18.37
CA GLY A 249 4.00 4.72 -19.39
C GLY A 249 4.71 6.04 -19.05
N PHE A 250 4.18 6.84 -18.13
CA PHE A 250 4.79 8.12 -17.72
C PHE A 250 5.38 8.10 -16.32
N VAL A 251 4.88 7.25 -15.41
CA VAL A 251 5.27 7.25 -13.99
C VAL A 251 5.95 5.94 -13.58
N LEU A 252 5.25 4.81 -13.60
CA LEU A 252 5.75 3.56 -13.01
C LEU A 252 7.02 3.04 -13.71
N GLU A 253 6.98 2.91 -15.04
CA GLU A 253 8.13 2.41 -15.81
C GLU A 253 9.25 3.45 -15.96
N PRO A 254 9.00 4.71 -16.34
CA PRO A 254 10.08 5.66 -16.61
C PRO A 254 10.78 6.13 -15.35
N ILE A 255 10.01 6.43 -14.29
CA ILE A 255 10.51 7.08 -13.08
C ILE A 255 10.95 6.03 -12.05
N PHE A 256 10.04 5.14 -11.67
CA PHE A 256 10.29 4.18 -10.58
C PHE A 256 10.89 2.85 -11.05
N LYS A 257 10.95 2.63 -12.38
CA LYS A 257 11.49 1.41 -12.99
C LYS A 257 10.81 0.16 -12.42
N VAL A 258 9.49 0.23 -12.20
CA VAL A 258 8.69 -0.90 -11.73
C VAL A 258 8.82 -2.03 -12.75
N PRO A 259 9.18 -3.25 -12.34
CA PRO A 259 9.31 -4.35 -13.27
C PRO A 259 7.92 -4.79 -13.71
N LEU A 260 7.66 -4.78 -15.00
CA LEU A 260 6.42 -5.25 -15.62
C LEU A 260 6.68 -6.65 -16.21
N ARG A 261 6.89 -7.65 -15.34
CA ARG A 261 7.38 -8.99 -15.77
C ARG A 261 6.33 -9.82 -16.51
N GLY A 262 5.05 -9.61 -16.22
CA GLY A 262 3.95 -10.39 -16.76
C GLY A 262 3.27 -9.76 -17.98
N SER A 263 2.07 -10.24 -18.28
CA SER A 263 1.28 -9.80 -19.44
C SER A 263 0.49 -8.53 -19.13
N LEU A 264 0.84 -7.41 -19.78
CA LEU A 264 0.05 -6.17 -19.70
C LEU A 264 -1.40 -6.34 -20.19
N PRO A 265 -1.69 -7.07 -21.29
CA PRO A 265 -3.08 -7.36 -21.67
C PRO A 265 -3.89 -8.07 -20.57
N LEU A 266 -3.28 -9.02 -19.86
CA LEU A 266 -3.93 -9.70 -18.75
C LEU A 266 -4.22 -8.73 -17.58
N PHE A 267 -3.29 -7.82 -17.31
CA PHE A 267 -3.50 -6.77 -16.31
C PHE A 267 -4.64 -5.84 -16.72
N PHE A 268 -4.67 -5.33 -17.96
CA PHE A 268 -5.78 -4.49 -18.42
C PHE A 268 -7.12 -5.22 -18.43
N LEU A 269 -7.14 -6.53 -18.68
CA LEU A 269 -8.34 -7.36 -18.51
C LEU A 269 -8.78 -7.41 -17.04
N ALA A 270 -7.85 -7.59 -16.11
CA ALA A 270 -8.12 -7.53 -14.68
C ALA A 270 -8.65 -6.16 -14.26
N THR A 271 -8.04 -5.07 -14.75
CA THR A 271 -8.51 -3.70 -14.52
C THR A 271 -9.92 -3.51 -15.05
N ALA A 272 -10.24 -3.97 -16.27
CA ALA A 272 -11.59 -3.86 -16.83
C ALA A 272 -12.63 -4.64 -16.00
N LEU A 273 -12.27 -5.83 -15.51
CA LEU A 273 -13.11 -6.62 -14.61
C LEU A 273 -13.27 -5.95 -13.24
N TYR A 274 -12.22 -5.32 -12.72
CA TYR A 274 -12.27 -4.55 -11.49
C TYR A 274 -13.18 -3.33 -11.62
N VAL A 275 -13.10 -2.62 -12.76
CA VAL A 275 -13.99 -1.50 -13.07
C VAL A 275 -15.44 -1.96 -13.06
N PHE A 276 -15.75 -3.07 -13.73
CA PHE A 276 -17.10 -3.66 -13.71
C PHE A 276 -17.57 -3.99 -12.28
N THR A 277 -16.70 -4.59 -11.49
CA THR A 277 -16.95 -4.98 -10.09
C THR A 277 -17.28 -3.78 -9.20
N SER A 278 -16.43 -2.76 -9.23
CA SER A 278 -16.53 -1.62 -8.32
C SER A 278 -17.51 -0.54 -8.81
N CYS A 279 -17.92 -0.55 -10.08
CA CYS A 279 -18.91 0.39 -10.61
C CYS A 279 -20.29 0.22 -9.94
N GLY A 280 -20.62 -0.98 -9.45
CA GLY A 280 -21.84 -1.20 -8.68
C GLY A 280 -21.90 -0.34 -7.40
N TYR A 281 -20.76 -0.06 -6.75
CA TYR A 281 -20.71 0.90 -5.65
C TYR A 281 -20.98 2.32 -6.10
N GLY A 282 -20.40 2.75 -7.23
CA GLY A 282 -20.64 4.09 -7.77
C GLY A 282 -22.12 4.32 -8.09
N LEU A 283 -22.78 3.31 -8.68
CA LEU A 283 -24.22 3.35 -8.93
C LEU A 283 -25.03 3.41 -7.63
N PHE A 284 -24.64 2.63 -6.61
CA PHE A 284 -25.27 2.70 -5.29
C PHE A 284 -25.12 4.10 -4.65
N ILE A 285 -23.91 4.67 -4.66
CA ILE A 285 -23.64 6.02 -4.16
C ILE A 285 -24.51 7.06 -4.88
N ALA A 286 -24.67 6.94 -6.20
CA ALA A 286 -25.52 7.82 -6.99
C ALA A 286 -27.00 7.81 -6.54
N THR A 287 -27.48 6.69 -6.02
CA THR A 287 -28.86 6.59 -5.50
C THR A 287 -29.06 7.39 -4.22
N LEU A 288 -28.02 7.53 -3.40
CA LEU A 288 -28.08 8.23 -2.11
C LEU A 288 -27.78 9.73 -2.25
N ALA A 289 -26.83 10.08 -3.11
CA ALA A 289 -26.36 11.44 -3.26
C ALA A 289 -27.38 12.37 -3.93
N ARG A 290 -27.36 13.65 -3.52
CA ARG A 290 -28.17 14.73 -4.10
C ARG A 290 -27.34 15.71 -4.91
N ASN A 291 -26.04 15.83 -4.60
CA ASN A 291 -25.12 16.72 -5.29
C ASN A 291 -23.70 16.13 -5.39
N LEU A 292 -22.85 16.75 -6.20
CA LEU A 292 -21.47 16.28 -6.42
C LEU A 292 -20.63 16.20 -5.13
N ALA A 293 -20.81 17.15 -4.20
CA ALA A 293 -20.08 17.14 -2.93
C ALA A 293 -20.43 15.90 -2.09
N GLN A 294 -21.70 15.51 -2.05
CA GLN A 294 -22.15 14.29 -1.38
C GLN A 294 -21.62 13.03 -2.07
N VAL A 295 -21.50 13.01 -3.40
CA VAL A 295 -20.85 11.89 -4.10
C VAL A 295 -19.41 11.73 -3.61
N GLY A 296 -18.64 12.82 -3.57
CA GLY A 296 -17.26 12.79 -3.09
C GLY A 296 -17.16 12.24 -1.65
N LEU A 297 -17.96 12.78 -0.73
CA LEU A 297 -17.97 12.35 0.67
C LEU A 297 -18.36 10.87 0.83
N LEU A 298 -19.43 10.43 0.16
CA LEU A 298 -19.88 9.04 0.22
C LEU A 298 -18.88 8.08 -0.42
N THR A 299 -18.18 8.52 -1.47
CA THR A 299 -17.11 7.73 -2.09
C THR A 299 -15.95 7.52 -1.11
N ILE A 300 -15.53 8.57 -0.40
CA ILE A 300 -14.49 8.47 0.62
C ILE A 300 -14.90 7.53 1.76
N ILE A 301 -16.13 7.64 2.24
CA ILE A 301 -16.65 6.75 3.30
C ILE A 301 -16.70 5.30 2.82
N ALA A 302 -17.08 5.06 1.56
CA ALA A 302 -17.19 3.72 0.99
C ALA A 302 -15.83 3.10 0.64
N ILE A 303 -14.84 3.91 0.21
CA ILE A 303 -13.52 3.41 -0.18
C ILE A 303 -12.64 3.07 1.02
N ALA A 304 -12.78 3.80 2.13
CA ALA A 304 -11.97 3.57 3.33
C ALA A 304 -11.97 2.10 3.81
N PRO A 305 -13.12 1.43 4.05
CA PRO A 305 -13.11 0.02 4.44
C PRO A 305 -12.56 -0.90 3.35
N ILE A 306 -12.76 -0.57 2.07
CA ILE A 306 -12.22 -1.35 0.94
C ILE A 306 -10.69 -1.33 0.96
N ILE A 307 -10.09 -0.16 1.22
CA ILE A 307 -8.64 0.04 1.31
C ILE A 307 -8.07 -0.67 2.54
N PHE A 308 -8.68 -0.49 3.73
CA PHE A 308 -8.18 -1.14 4.95
C PHE A 308 -8.23 -2.67 4.88
N LEU A 309 -9.28 -3.23 4.26
CA LEU A 309 -9.42 -4.68 4.06
C LEU A 309 -8.63 -5.22 2.86
N SER A 310 -7.96 -4.35 2.09
CA SER A 310 -7.29 -4.76 0.86
C SER A 310 -5.97 -5.50 1.09
N GLY A 311 -5.33 -5.26 2.24
CA GLY A 311 -4.03 -5.82 2.60
C GLY A 311 -2.82 -4.93 2.28
N THR A 312 -3.00 -3.76 1.64
CA THR A 312 -1.87 -2.83 1.35
C THR A 312 -1.52 -1.92 2.52
N TRP A 313 -2.53 -1.38 3.22
CA TRP A 313 -2.33 -0.49 4.37
C TRP A 313 -2.15 -1.25 5.68
N THR A 314 -2.74 -2.43 5.78
CA THR A 314 -2.63 -3.29 6.95
C THR A 314 -2.28 -4.68 6.44
N PRO A 315 -1.06 -5.18 6.67
CA PRO A 315 -0.68 -6.52 6.27
C PRO A 315 -1.62 -7.56 6.88
N PRO A 316 -2.07 -8.59 6.15
CA PRO A 316 -2.95 -9.64 6.67
C PRO A 316 -2.38 -10.35 7.92
N GLU A 317 -1.06 -10.38 8.06
CA GLU A 317 -0.33 -10.94 9.19
C GLU A 317 -0.48 -10.11 10.47
N ALA A 318 -0.73 -8.81 10.33
CA ALA A 318 -0.97 -7.89 11.45
C ALA A 318 -2.45 -7.76 11.81
N MET A 319 -3.36 -8.34 11.00
CA MET A 319 -4.80 -8.27 11.26
C MET A 319 -5.24 -9.28 12.32
N PRO A 320 -6.16 -8.90 13.23
CA PRO A 320 -6.91 -9.87 14.01
C PRO A 320 -7.63 -10.88 13.10
N PHE A 321 -7.78 -12.12 13.56
CA PHE A 321 -8.39 -13.21 12.79
C PHE A 321 -9.71 -12.82 12.13
N TRP A 322 -10.64 -12.20 12.87
CA TRP A 322 -11.94 -11.81 12.35
C TRP A 322 -11.86 -10.76 11.23
N LEU A 323 -10.87 -9.86 11.26
CA LEU A 323 -10.70 -8.83 10.23
C LEU A 323 -10.08 -9.42 8.96
N ARG A 324 -9.17 -10.38 9.13
CA ARG A 324 -8.56 -11.13 8.01
C ARG A 324 -9.61 -11.90 7.21
N GLU A 325 -10.59 -12.51 7.87
CA GLU A 325 -11.69 -13.19 7.20
C GLU A 325 -12.59 -12.22 6.40
N LEU A 326 -12.67 -10.95 6.79
CA LEU A 326 -13.45 -9.94 6.08
C LEU A 326 -12.78 -9.44 4.78
N MET A 327 -11.49 -9.74 4.57
CA MET A 327 -10.77 -9.32 3.37
C MET A 327 -11.42 -9.82 2.07
N VAL A 328 -12.07 -10.99 2.12
CA VAL A 328 -12.76 -11.59 0.96
C VAL A 328 -13.90 -10.73 0.41
N PHE A 329 -14.39 -9.76 1.19
CA PHE A 329 -15.40 -8.79 0.78
C PHE A 329 -14.82 -7.52 0.13
N SER A 330 -13.50 -7.34 0.16
CA SER A 330 -12.83 -6.25 -0.54
C SER A 330 -12.51 -6.68 -1.97
N PRO A 331 -13.09 -6.07 -3.02
CA PRO A 331 -12.67 -6.38 -4.38
C PRO A 331 -11.22 -5.94 -4.64
N LEU A 332 -10.75 -4.92 -3.91
CA LEU A 332 -9.40 -4.40 -4.03
C LEU A 332 -8.37 -5.43 -3.56
N HIS A 333 -8.72 -6.27 -2.57
CA HIS A 333 -7.87 -7.40 -2.13
C HIS A 333 -7.48 -8.31 -3.29
N TYR A 334 -8.45 -8.82 -4.05
CA TYR A 334 -8.18 -9.67 -5.21
C TYR A 334 -7.39 -8.92 -6.29
N TYR A 335 -7.73 -7.65 -6.53
CA TYR A 335 -7.08 -6.84 -7.56
C TYR A 335 -5.60 -6.56 -7.26
N ILE A 336 -5.25 -6.34 -6.00
CA ILE A 336 -3.86 -6.23 -5.51
C ILE A 336 -3.09 -7.53 -5.77
N LEU A 337 -3.65 -8.68 -5.39
CA LEU A 337 -3.00 -9.98 -5.59
C LEU A 337 -2.73 -10.26 -7.07
N ILE A 338 -3.71 -9.98 -7.94
CA ILE A 338 -3.57 -10.09 -9.40
C ILE A 338 -2.47 -9.15 -9.91
N THR A 339 -2.50 -7.88 -9.52
CA THR A 339 -1.54 -6.88 -10.01
C THR A 339 -0.11 -7.21 -9.60
N TYR A 340 0.13 -7.52 -8.32
CA TYR A 340 1.47 -7.93 -7.87
C TYR A 340 1.92 -9.26 -8.46
N GLY A 341 0.98 -10.19 -8.68
CA GLY A 341 1.23 -11.42 -9.42
C GLY A 341 1.75 -11.15 -10.84
N ILE A 342 1.12 -10.22 -11.56
CA ILE A 342 1.50 -9.90 -12.95
C ILE A 342 2.77 -9.05 -12.98
N PHE A 343 2.83 -7.94 -12.25
CA PHE A 343 3.95 -6.99 -12.33
C PHE A 343 5.21 -7.59 -11.74
N LEU A 344 5.16 -8.01 -10.47
CA LEU A 344 6.36 -8.43 -9.75
C LEU A 344 6.67 -9.92 -9.91
N LYS A 345 5.67 -10.81 -9.94
CA LYS A 345 5.93 -12.26 -10.04
C LYS A 345 5.95 -12.78 -11.48
N GLY A 346 5.37 -12.05 -12.43
CA GLY A 346 5.28 -12.47 -13.83
C GLY A 346 4.36 -13.69 -14.05
N VAL A 347 3.44 -13.98 -13.12
CA VAL A 347 2.56 -15.13 -13.22
C VAL A 347 1.37 -14.86 -14.14
N GLY A 348 0.91 -15.90 -14.83
CA GLY A 348 -0.22 -15.83 -15.76
C GLY A 348 -1.55 -16.24 -15.13
N LEU A 349 -2.60 -16.25 -15.96
CA LEU A 349 -3.97 -16.58 -15.57
C LEU A 349 -4.10 -17.95 -14.88
N ARG A 350 -3.24 -18.93 -15.22
CA ARG A 350 -3.26 -20.27 -14.59
C ARG A 350 -3.00 -20.25 -13.09
N THR A 351 -2.25 -19.26 -12.60
CA THR A 351 -1.99 -19.11 -11.17
C THR A 351 -3.04 -18.20 -10.53
N LEU A 352 -3.48 -17.18 -11.27
CA LEU A 352 -4.34 -16.10 -10.76
C LEU A 352 -5.85 -16.39 -10.87
N TRP A 353 -6.25 -17.53 -11.42
CA TRP A 353 -7.67 -17.83 -11.65
C TRP A 353 -8.54 -17.78 -10.39
N PRO A 354 -8.08 -18.16 -9.17
CA PRO A 354 -8.90 -18.04 -7.97
C PRO A 354 -9.22 -16.58 -7.64
N GLU A 355 -8.25 -15.67 -7.79
CA GLU A 355 -8.46 -14.25 -7.54
C GLU A 355 -9.37 -13.61 -8.59
N PHE A 356 -9.22 -14.00 -9.86
CA PHE A 356 -10.17 -13.61 -10.91
C PHE A 356 -11.59 -14.09 -10.60
N LEU A 357 -11.75 -15.32 -10.11
CA LEU A 357 -13.05 -15.87 -9.72
C LEU A 357 -13.64 -15.14 -8.50
N GLY A 358 -12.84 -14.86 -7.49
CA GLY A 358 -13.24 -14.06 -6.33
C GLY A 358 -13.73 -12.67 -6.76
N MET A 359 -13.00 -12.00 -7.64
CA MET A 359 -13.39 -10.70 -8.19
C MET A 359 -14.67 -10.77 -9.04
N ILE A 360 -14.84 -11.80 -9.88
CA ILE A 360 -16.07 -12.00 -10.68
C ILE A 360 -17.27 -12.24 -9.76
N THR A 361 -17.16 -13.15 -8.80
CA THR A 361 -18.28 -13.52 -7.92
C THR A 361 -18.74 -12.33 -7.08
N LEU A 362 -17.79 -11.61 -6.48
CA LEU A 362 -18.06 -10.40 -5.71
C LEU A 362 -18.60 -9.28 -6.60
N GLY A 363 -18.02 -9.09 -7.79
CA GLY A 363 -18.45 -8.10 -8.77
C GLY A 363 -19.86 -8.33 -9.28
N LEU A 364 -20.25 -9.58 -9.55
CA LEU A 364 -21.63 -9.90 -9.90
C LEU A 364 -22.60 -9.56 -8.77
N ALA A 365 -22.25 -9.85 -7.52
CA ALA A 365 -23.08 -9.53 -6.36
C ALA A 365 -23.25 -8.01 -6.16
N ILE A 366 -22.15 -7.25 -6.17
CA ILE A 366 -22.15 -5.79 -5.99
C ILE A 366 -22.88 -5.11 -7.16
N PHE A 367 -22.58 -5.53 -8.40
CA PHE A 367 -23.21 -4.96 -9.59
C PHE A 367 -24.70 -5.27 -9.62
N ALA A 368 -25.12 -6.50 -9.30
CA ALA A 368 -26.53 -6.87 -9.24
C ALA A 368 -27.27 -6.05 -8.17
N PHE A 369 -26.66 -5.85 -7.00
CA PHE A 369 -27.22 -5.02 -5.94
C PHE A 369 -27.36 -3.55 -6.36
N GLY A 370 -26.30 -2.97 -6.94
CA GLY A 370 -26.33 -1.61 -7.49
C GLY A 370 -27.38 -1.44 -8.60
N ALA A 371 -27.46 -2.41 -9.52
CA ALA A 371 -28.44 -2.43 -10.60
C ALA A 371 -29.88 -2.52 -10.09
N TYR A 372 -30.12 -3.40 -9.12
CA TYR A 372 -31.42 -3.54 -8.47
C TYR A 372 -31.85 -2.22 -7.83
N ARG A 373 -30.94 -1.56 -7.10
CA ARG A 373 -31.28 -0.33 -6.40
C ARG A 373 -31.46 0.86 -7.34
N PHE A 374 -30.70 0.88 -8.44
CA PHE A 374 -30.85 1.84 -9.53
C PHE A 374 -32.26 1.75 -10.14
N ARG A 375 -32.69 0.55 -10.55
CA ARG A 375 -34.02 0.30 -11.15
C ARG A 375 -35.23 0.60 -10.25
N ARG A 376 -35.02 0.69 -8.94
CA ARG A 376 -36.10 1.01 -7.99
C ARG A 376 -36.30 2.51 -7.80
N GLN A 377 -35.27 3.29 -8.10
CA GLN A 377 -35.28 4.73 -7.92
C GLN A 377 -35.46 5.48 -9.23
N PHE A 378 -35.06 4.85 -10.33
CA PHE A 378 -35.21 5.26 -11.72
C PHE A 378 -35.91 4.12 -12.46
#